data_AF-A0A6V8LQU8-F1
#
_entry.id   AF-A0A6V8LQU8-F1
#
_cell.length_a   1.000
_cell.length_b   1.000
_cell.length_c   1.000
_cell.angle_alpha   90.00
_cell.angle_beta   90.00
_cell.angle_gamma   90.00
#
_symmetry.space_group_name_H-M   'P 1'
#
loop_
_entity.id
_entity.type
_entity.pdbx_description
1 polymer ?
#
loop_
_entity_poly.entity_id
_entity_poly.type
_entity_poly.pdbx_seq_one_letter_code
_entity_poly.pdbx_strand_id
1 'polypeptide(L)'
;MEIVYNHWTGHPSQLNPTHCLGAYLRADEHHHVKVGITNNPEVRASQHAADMTWGKMVVIYETTSLGYVRQVESQLVDHLRTRCTATCNGANAVGGGGGNYGEGPYYVYILFSKKWNLRQA
;
A
#
# COMPACT_ATOMS: atom_id res chain seq x y z
N MET A 1 10.48 -2.14 -10.46
CA MET A 1 9.20 -2.18 -9.74
C MET A 1 8.14 -1.67 -10.68
N GLU A 2 7.02 -2.37 -10.81
CA GLU A 2 5.85 -1.88 -11.56
C GLU A 2 5.06 -0.90 -10.68
N ILE A 3 4.65 0.25 -11.23
CA ILE A 3 3.73 1.19 -10.55
C ILE A 3 2.44 1.21 -11.35
N VAL A 4 1.31 0.98 -10.68
CA VAL A 4 -0.03 1.02 -11.26
C VAL A 4 -0.84 2.10 -10.59
N TYR A 5 -1.31 3.06 -11.38
CA TYR A 5 -2.24 4.08 -10.93
C TYR A 5 -3.67 3.60 -11.16
N ASN A 6 -4.32 3.16 -10.09
CA ASN A 6 -5.74 2.81 -10.08
C ASN A 6 -6.36 3.42 -8.82
N HIS A 7 -6.31 4.75 -8.78
CA HIS A 7 -6.63 5.53 -7.60
C HIS A 7 -7.99 6.21 -7.73
N TRP A 8 -8.65 6.37 -6.59
CA TRP A 8 -9.77 7.29 -6.45
C TRP A 8 -9.31 8.64 -5.91
N THR A 9 -10.14 9.65 -6.14
CA THR A 9 -10.04 10.97 -5.52
C THR A 9 -11.35 11.28 -4.78
N GLY A 10 -11.39 12.37 -4.02
CA GLY A 10 -12.62 12.81 -3.33
C GLY A 10 -12.73 12.34 -1.87
N HIS A 11 -13.94 12.37 -1.30
CA HIS A 11 -14.15 12.15 0.13
C HIS A 11 -14.07 10.66 0.51
N PRO A 12 -13.38 10.27 1.61
CA PRO A 12 -13.22 8.87 2.00
C PRO A 12 -14.53 8.07 2.18
N SER A 13 -15.63 8.72 2.55
CA SER A 13 -16.94 8.06 2.71
C SER A 13 -17.53 7.53 1.39
N GLN A 14 -17.04 8.00 0.25
CA GLN A 14 -17.46 7.55 -1.08
C GLN A 14 -16.62 6.36 -1.57
N LEU A 15 -15.61 5.96 -0.81
CA LEU A 15 -14.67 4.91 -1.17
C LEU A 15 -15.00 3.61 -0.46
N ASN A 16 -14.76 2.51 -1.15
CA ASN A 16 -14.67 1.19 -0.53
C ASN A 16 -13.26 0.61 -0.73
N PRO A 17 -12.26 1.15 -0.02
CA PRO A 17 -10.85 0.82 -0.26
C PRO A 17 -10.56 -0.66 0.09
N THR A 18 -11.31 -1.24 1.02
CA THR A 18 -11.16 -2.64 1.46
C THR A 18 -11.64 -3.62 0.39
N HIS A 19 -12.70 -3.33 -0.36
CA HIS A 19 -13.17 -4.18 -1.46
C HIS A 19 -12.10 -4.31 -2.56
N CYS A 20 -11.40 -3.22 -2.85
CA CYS A 20 -10.40 -3.14 -3.89
C CYS A 20 -9.13 -3.88 -3.49
N LEU A 21 -8.66 -3.68 -2.27
CA LEU A 21 -7.61 -4.47 -1.66
C LEU A 21 -7.96 -5.97 -1.67
N GLY A 22 -9.18 -6.34 -1.31
CA GLY A 22 -9.65 -7.74 -1.33
C GLY A 22 -9.58 -8.38 -2.71
N ALA A 23 -9.83 -7.63 -3.79
CA ALA A 23 -9.67 -8.12 -5.16
C ALA A 23 -8.19 -8.43 -5.47
N TYR A 24 -7.27 -7.54 -5.07
CA TYR A 24 -5.83 -7.76 -5.24
C TYR A 24 -5.32 -8.94 -4.39
N LEU A 25 -5.79 -9.09 -3.15
CA LEU A 25 -5.37 -10.18 -2.26
C LEU A 25 -5.82 -11.56 -2.76
N ARG A 26 -7.02 -11.67 -3.36
CA ARG A 26 -7.52 -12.95 -3.91
C ARG A 26 -6.79 -13.37 -5.19
N ALA A 27 -6.33 -12.40 -5.98
CA ALA A 27 -5.64 -12.69 -7.24
C ALA A 27 -4.23 -13.24 -7.04
N ASP A 28 -3.64 -13.11 -5.85
CA ASP A 28 -2.22 -13.38 -5.66
C ASP A 28 -1.92 -13.99 -4.28
N GLU A 29 -2.17 -15.30 -4.19
CA GLU A 29 -2.31 -16.11 -2.96
C GLU A 29 -1.12 -16.12 -1.97
N HIS A 30 0.04 -15.55 -2.32
CA HIS A 30 1.30 -15.70 -1.56
C HIS A 30 2.10 -14.40 -1.34
N HIS A 31 1.45 -13.23 -1.33
CA HIS A 31 2.17 -11.96 -1.24
C HIS A 31 2.27 -11.40 0.18
N HIS A 32 3.49 -11.05 0.59
CA HIS A 32 3.70 -10.03 1.60
C HIS A 32 3.17 -8.71 1.04
N VAL A 33 2.28 -8.06 1.79
CA VAL A 33 1.61 -6.82 1.41
C VAL A 33 1.90 -5.74 2.45
N LYS A 34 2.11 -4.51 1.98
CA LYS A 34 2.31 -3.32 2.82
C LYS A 34 1.44 -2.18 2.32
N VAL A 35 0.87 -1.40 3.23
CA VAL A 35 0.17 -0.15 2.90
C VAL A 35 1.04 1.01 3.34
N GLY A 36 1.01 2.12 2.61
CA GLY A 36 1.69 3.32 3.04
C GLY A 36 1.19 4.57 2.34
N ILE A 37 1.67 5.70 2.86
CA ILE A 37 1.40 7.05 2.34
C ILE A 37 2.66 7.62 1.70
N THR A 38 2.50 8.45 0.67
CA THR A 38 3.57 9.25 0.06
C THR A 38 2.99 10.48 -0.63
N ASN A 39 3.80 11.51 -0.88
CA ASN A 39 3.47 12.60 -1.80
C ASN A 39 4.14 12.44 -3.19
N ASN A 40 4.97 11.42 -3.36
CA ASN A 40 5.68 11.14 -4.61
C ASN A 40 5.81 9.62 -4.79
N PRO A 41 4.82 8.98 -5.44
CA PRO A 41 4.81 7.53 -5.61
C PRO A 41 6.02 6.99 -6.37
N GLU A 42 6.55 7.73 -7.35
CA GLU A 42 7.74 7.35 -8.13
C GLU A 42 8.98 7.26 -7.26
N VAL A 43 9.24 8.28 -6.45
CA VAL A 43 10.36 8.29 -5.50
C VAL A 43 10.16 7.21 -4.44
N ARG A 44 8.93 7.03 -3.96
CA ARG A 44 8.66 5.99 -2.96
C ARG A 44 8.84 4.59 -3.53
N ALA A 45 8.45 4.38 -4.78
CA ALA A 45 8.63 3.12 -5.50
C ALA A 45 10.09 2.82 -5.76
N SER A 46 10.91 3.81 -6.12
CA SER A 46 12.35 3.62 -6.32
C SER A 46 13.06 3.23 -5.02
N GLN A 47 12.68 3.84 -3.89
CA GLN A 47 13.17 3.45 -2.55
C GLN A 47 12.84 1.99 -2.23
N HIS A 48 11.58 1.56 -2.41
CA HIS A 48 11.18 0.17 -2.15
C HIS A 48 11.76 -0.82 -3.16
N ALA A 49 12.05 -0.38 -4.39
CA ALA A 49 12.70 -1.21 -5.38
C ALA A 49 14.15 -1.54 -4.98
N ALA A 50 14.84 -0.62 -4.30
CA ALA A 50 16.19 -0.84 -3.78
C ALA A 50 16.24 -1.94 -2.72
N ASP A 51 15.19 -2.10 -1.92
CA ASP A 51 15.06 -3.17 -0.91
C ASP A 51 14.89 -4.58 -1.53
N MET A 52 14.82 -4.68 -2.87
CA MET A 52 14.66 -5.89 -3.70
C MET A 52 13.45 -6.80 -3.40
N THR A 53 12.74 -6.55 -2.30
CA THR A 53 11.63 -7.35 -1.76
C THR A 53 10.33 -7.08 -2.51
N TRP A 54 10.15 -5.85 -2.99
CA TRP A 54 8.90 -5.36 -3.55
C TRP A 54 8.91 -5.39 -5.08
N GLY A 55 7.83 -5.92 -5.67
CA GLY A 55 7.67 -6.10 -7.11
C GLY A 55 6.74 -5.08 -7.76
N LYS A 56 5.67 -4.74 -7.05
CA LYS A 56 4.57 -3.93 -7.56
C LYS A 56 4.07 -2.94 -6.51
N MET A 57 3.77 -1.73 -6.94
CA MET A 57 3.07 -0.70 -6.20
C MET A 57 1.76 -0.38 -6.91
N VAL A 58 0.65 -0.39 -6.18
CA VAL A 58 -0.66 0.05 -6.69
C VAL A 58 -1.07 1.28 -5.89
N VAL A 59 -1.16 2.43 -6.55
CA VAL A 59 -1.70 3.66 -5.97
C VAL A 59 -3.22 3.61 -6.05
N ILE A 60 -3.88 3.78 -4.91
CA ILE A 60 -5.34 3.53 -4.76
C ILE A 60 -6.12 4.74 -4.27
N TYR A 61 -5.46 5.77 -3.76
CA TYR A 61 -6.13 7.00 -3.34
C TYR A 61 -5.20 8.19 -3.51
N GLU A 62 -5.76 9.31 -3.95
CA GLU A 62 -5.09 10.61 -4.04
C GLU A 62 -5.97 11.69 -3.37
N THR A 63 -5.33 12.57 -2.60
CA THR A 63 -6.01 13.70 -1.95
C THR A 63 -5.02 14.80 -1.57
N THR A 64 -5.50 16.04 -1.47
CA THR A 64 -4.74 17.14 -0.85
C THR A 64 -4.92 17.18 0.67
N SER A 65 -5.82 16.38 1.23
CA SER A 65 -6.10 16.34 2.67
C SER A 65 -5.28 15.28 3.39
N LEU A 66 -4.39 15.72 4.28
CA LEU A 66 -3.63 14.82 5.14
C LEU A 66 -4.55 14.01 6.09
N GLY A 67 -5.70 14.56 6.46
CA GLY A 67 -6.69 13.84 7.25
C GLY A 67 -7.30 12.67 6.48
N TYR A 68 -7.67 12.90 5.22
CA TYR A 68 -8.28 11.86 4.39
C TYR A 68 -7.29 10.76 4.01
N VAL A 69 -6.05 11.12 3.68
CA VAL A 69 -5.05 10.10 3.32
C VAL A 69 -4.74 9.17 4.50
N ARG A 70 -4.66 9.72 5.73
CA ARG A 70 -4.48 8.95 6.96
C ARG A 70 -5.69 8.10 7.30
N GLN A 71 -6.90 8.63 7.08
CA GLN A 71 -8.13 7.88 7.30
C GLN A 71 -8.19 6.65 6.39
N VAL A 72 -7.88 6.81 5.09
CA VAL A 72 -7.90 5.70 4.12
C VAL A 72 -6.78 4.69 4.43
N GLU A 73 -5.57 5.14 4.75
CA GLU A 73 -4.47 4.26 5.18
C GLU A 73 -4.89 3.40 6.39
N SER A 74 -5.43 4.03 7.44
CA SER A 74 -5.86 3.35 8.66
C SER A 74 -6.89 2.25 8.37
N GLN A 75 -7.93 2.58 7.58
CA GLN A 75 -8.96 1.61 7.18
C GLN A 75 -8.39 0.38 6.47
N LEU A 76 -7.39 0.58 5.61
CA LEU A 76 -6.74 -0.51 4.87
C LEU A 76 -5.80 -1.34 5.75
N VAL A 77 -5.03 -0.69 6.63
CA VAL A 77 -4.16 -1.38 7.59
C VAL A 77 -4.99 -2.24 8.52
N ASP A 78 -6.11 -1.73 9.04
CA ASP A 78 -7.01 -2.50 9.89
C ASP A 78 -7.67 -3.65 9.12
N HIS A 79 -8.05 -3.43 7.86
CA HIS A 79 -8.54 -4.52 7.01
C HIS A 79 -7.48 -5.61 6.79
N LEU A 80 -6.22 -5.25 6.54
CA LEU A 80 -5.13 -6.22 6.41
C LEU A 80 -4.89 -7.00 7.69
N ARG A 81 -4.89 -6.33 8.86
CA ARG A 81 -4.73 -6.98 10.16
C ARG A 81 -5.78 -8.05 10.42
N THR A 82 -7.01 -7.83 9.97
CA THR A 82 -8.12 -8.79 10.15
C THR A 82 -8.15 -9.92 9.13
N ARG A 83 -7.52 -9.74 7.96
CA ARG A 83 -7.62 -10.69 6.83
C ARG A 83 -6.36 -11.49 6.55
N CYS A 84 -5.20 -11.05 7.04
CA CYS A 84 -3.92 -11.64 6.69
C CYS A 84 -3.23 -12.30 7.90
N THR A 85 -2.51 -13.40 7.63
CA THR A 85 -1.67 -14.11 8.62
C THR A 85 -0.41 -13.30 8.96
N ALA A 86 0.34 -13.74 9.99
CA ALA A 86 1.44 -13.01 10.64
C ALA A 86 2.50 -12.40 9.69
N THR A 87 2.70 -12.96 8.50
CA THR A 87 3.64 -12.49 7.45
C THR A 87 3.29 -11.13 6.87
N CYS A 88 2.01 -10.77 6.78
CA CYS A 88 1.57 -9.47 6.24
C CYS A 88 1.55 -8.38 7.33
N ASN A 89 1.32 -8.79 8.58
CA ASN A 89 1.32 -7.88 9.73
C ASN A 89 2.71 -7.30 10.00
N GLY A 90 3.79 -8.06 9.78
CA GLY A 90 5.15 -7.61 10.06
C GLY A 90 5.57 -6.33 9.32
N ALA A 91 5.11 -6.14 8.08
CA ALA A 91 5.47 -4.96 7.28
C ALA A 91 4.75 -3.66 7.69
N ASN A 92 3.59 -3.78 8.35
CA ASN A 92 2.81 -2.68 8.89
C ASN A 92 2.91 -2.57 10.44
N ALA A 93 3.50 -3.56 11.12
CA ALA A 93 3.67 -3.59 12.59
C ALA A 93 4.77 -2.64 13.08
N VAL A 94 5.78 -2.39 12.26
CA VAL A 94 6.84 -1.42 12.55
C VAL A 94 6.41 -0.06 12.01
N GLY A 95 5.68 0.69 12.84
CA GLY A 95 5.42 2.14 12.77
C GLY A 95 5.21 2.75 11.39
N GLY A 96 3.96 3.04 11.04
CA GLY A 96 3.62 3.98 9.96
C GLY A 96 4.33 5.30 10.22
N GLY A 97 5.40 5.56 9.46
CA GLY A 97 6.30 6.67 9.69
C GLY A 97 5.56 7.99 9.55
N GLY A 98 5.26 8.65 10.66
CA GLY A 98 4.81 10.03 10.75
C GLY A 98 5.92 11.01 10.32
N GLY A 99 6.49 10.81 9.14
CA GLY A 99 7.43 11.73 8.52
C GLY A 99 6.71 12.96 7.98
N ASN A 100 7.48 14.02 7.72
CA ASN A 100 6.97 15.19 7.05
C ASN A 100 6.73 14.85 5.57
N TYR A 101 5.47 14.66 5.18
CA TYR A 101 5.08 14.21 3.83
C TYR A 101 5.20 15.31 2.76
N GLY A 102 5.75 16.48 3.11
CA GLY A 102 5.78 17.64 2.22
C GLY A 102 4.39 18.19 1.92
N GLU A 103 4.33 19.09 0.93
CA GLU A 103 3.07 19.52 0.35
C GLU A 103 2.48 18.42 -0.53
N GLY A 104 1.15 18.33 -0.52
CA GLY A 104 0.41 17.37 -1.33
C GLY A 104 0.58 17.62 -2.83
N PRO A 105 -0.04 16.76 -3.68
CA PRO A 105 -1.00 15.74 -3.31
C PRO A 105 -0.40 14.56 -2.55
N TYR A 106 -1.21 13.97 -1.66
CA TYR A 106 -0.89 12.77 -0.90
C TYR A 106 -1.57 11.56 -1.50
N TYR A 107 -0.88 10.43 -1.45
CA TYR A 107 -1.28 9.18 -2.07
C TYR A 107 -1.27 8.04 -1.05
N VAL A 108 -2.26 7.15 -1.13
CA VAL A 108 -2.20 5.83 -0.49
C VAL A 108 -1.83 4.80 -1.55
N TYR A 109 -0.86 3.95 -1.22
CA TYR A 109 -0.44 2.84 -2.07
C TYR A 109 -0.43 1.51 -1.31
N ILE A 110 -0.53 0.44 -2.09
CA ILE A 110 -0.34 -0.94 -1.65
C ILE A 110 0.89 -1.50 -2.36
N LEU A 111 1.83 -2.06 -1.61
CA LEU A 111 2.95 -2.81 -2.13
C LEU A 111 2.67 -4.30 -2.11
N PHE A 112 3.12 -4.96 -3.17
CA PHE A 112 3.15 -6.41 -3.28
C PHE A 112 4.59 -6.85 -3.45
N SER A 113 5.01 -7.82 -2.64
CA SER A 113 6.31 -8.46 -2.78
C SER A 113 6.50 -9.05 -4.19
N LYS A 114 7.75 -9.23 -4.62
CA LYS A 114 7.99 -10.09 -5.78
C LYS A 114 7.57 -11.51 -5.40
N LYS A 115 6.90 -12.25 -6.31
CA LYS A 115 6.71 -13.69 -6.12
C LYS A 115 8.04 -14.31 -5.72
N TRP A 116 8.12 -14.86 -4.51
CA TRP A 116 9.26 -15.66 -4.11
C TRP A 116 9.21 -16.93 -4.96
N ASN A 117 9.99 -16.96 -6.03
CA ASN A 117 10.30 -18.21 -6.71
C ASN A 117 11.18 -19.02 -5.76
N LEU A 118 10.58 -19.87 -4.92
CA LEU A 118 11.25 -21.07 -4.45
C LEU A 118 11.40 -22.00 -5.66
N ARG A 119 12.38 -21.72 -6.51
CA ARG A 119 12.94 -22.73 -7.41
C ARG A 119 14.26 -23.17 -6.81
N GLN A 120 14.14 -24.27 -6.06
CA GLN A 120 15.10 -25.36 -5.86
C GLN A 120 16.59 -24.98 -5.92
N ALA A 121 17.26 -25.10 -4.78
CA ALA A 121 18.64 -25.54 -4.68
C ALA A 121 18.69 -26.70 -3.68
#